data_AF-A0A7J7MCX9-F1
#
_entry.id   AF-A0A7J7MCX9-F1
#
_cell.length_a   1.000
_cell.length_b   1.000
_cell.length_c   1.000
_cell.angle_alpha   90.00
_cell.angle_beta   90.00
_cell.angle_gamma   90.00
#
_symmetry.space_group_name_H-M   'P 1'
#
loop_
_entity.id
_entity.type
_entity.pdbx_description
1 polymer ?
#
loop_
_entity_poly.entity_id
_entity_poly.type
_entity_poly.pdbx_seq_one_letter_code
_entity_poly.pdbx_strand_id
1 'polypeptide(L)'
;MGSKKESVRIRPSSVNDEIPTYFIVMFLEQILHLHACNGLQLSGLHSIDSPRAHISLSSTKGALISNIHISAPGYTRNTDGIDIKESSYIQIRDSYIALATGDDCVAIGGGSSYINITHVSCRPGHGFSVRSLGDKGAHEIVEERSVQVSDVSFGGVRGTSSSQDAIKLSCSRTVGCTNIIMQGINIHPGQATVA
;
A
#
# COMPACT_ATOMS: atom_id res chain seq x y z
N MET A 1 13.19 -31.30 5.02
CA MET A 1 13.97 -30.41 5.90
C MET A 1 13.16 -29.13 6.06
N GLY A 2 12.58 -28.87 7.23
CA GLY A 2 11.59 -27.81 7.42
C GLY A 2 12.21 -26.41 7.44
N SER A 3 11.71 -25.51 6.59
CA SER A 3 12.07 -24.10 6.63
C SER A 3 11.57 -23.49 7.95
N LYS A 4 12.50 -23.04 8.81
CA LYS A 4 12.17 -22.20 9.97
C LYS A 4 11.47 -20.95 9.46
N LYS A 5 10.20 -20.74 9.86
CA LYS A 5 9.49 -19.48 9.62
C LYS A 5 9.99 -18.48 10.65
N GLU A 6 10.88 -17.57 10.27
CA GLU A 6 11.24 -16.41 11.08
C GLU A 6 10.22 -15.31 10.85
N SER A 7 9.46 -14.94 11.89
CA SER A 7 8.60 -13.77 11.86
C SER A 7 9.45 -12.54 12.20
N VAL A 8 9.81 -11.75 11.19
CA VAL A 8 10.42 -10.43 11.43
C VAL A 8 9.30 -9.47 11.82
N ARG A 9 9.35 -8.98 13.07
CA ARG A 9 8.46 -7.92 13.57
C ARG A 9 9.26 -6.63 13.58
N ILE A 10 8.90 -5.69 12.71
CA ILE A 10 9.53 -4.36 12.66
C ILE A 10 8.60 -3.38 13.37
N ARG A 11 9.12 -2.68 14.38
CA ARG A 11 8.45 -1.57 15.07
C ARG A 11 9.33 -0.31 14.92
N PRO A 12 8.76 0.89 14.71
CA PRO A 12 9.51 2.11 14.92
C PRO A 12 9.93 2.22 16.38
N SER A 13 11.11 2.77 16.63
CA SER A 13 11.64 3.00 17.97
C SER A 13 10.75 3.98 18.75
N SER A 14 10.17 3.54 19.87
CA SER A 14 9.58 4.44 20.86
C SER A 14 10.70 5.18 21.60
N VAL A 15 10.72 6.51 21.57
CA VAL A 15 11.63 7.29 22.42
C VAL A 15 10.80 8.27 23.26
N ASN A 16 10.52 7.84 24.49
CA ASN A 16 10.21 8.71 25.62
C ASN A 16 11.53 9.03 26.33
N ASP A 17 12.40 9.82 25.70
CA ASP A 17 13.49 10.51 26.39
C ASP A 17 13.29 12.01 26.21
N GLU A 18 13.23 12.73 27.32
CA GLU A 18 13.14 14.19 27.37
C GLU A 18 14.38 14.81 26.68
N ILE A 19 14.23 15.26 25.43
CA ILE A 19 15.27 16.00 24.68
C ILE A 19 14.58 17.19 23.97
N PRO A 20 15.17 18.41 24.01
CA PRO A 20 14.43 19.65 23.78
C PRO A 20 13.92 19.82 22.34
N THR A 21 12.76 20.47 22.28
CA THR A 21 11.74 20.55 21.22
C THR A 21 12.14 21.18 19.88
N TYR A 22 13.42 21.37 19.58
CA TYR A 22 13.84 22.06 18.36
C TYR A 22 15.09 21.46 17.70
N PHE A 23 15.46 20.21 17.90
CA PHE A 23 16.66 19.68 17.23
C PHE A 23 16.70 18.16 17.08
N ILE A 24 15.63 17.52 16.61
CA ILE A 24 15.72 16.17 16.01
C ILE A 24 14.92 16.16 14.71
N VAL A 25 15.68 16.14 13.63
CA VAL A 25 15.34 16.07 12.22
C VAL A 25 14.09 15.22 11.93
N MET A 26 13.20 15.77 11.09
CA MET A 26 12.19 15.05 10.31
C MET A 26 12.86 14.01 9.38
N PHE A 27 13.38 12.91 9.92
CA PHE A 27 13.83 11.81 9.07
C PHE A 27 12.63 10.97 8.62
N LEU A 28 12.37 11.07 7.33
CA LEU A 28 11.45 10.29 6.51
C LEU A 28 11.86 8.81 6.52
N GLU A 29 11.26 7.94 7.33
CA GLU A 29 11.53 6.50 7.19
C GLU A 29 10.24 5.69 7.06
N GLN A 30 9.93 5.33 5.83
CA GLN A 30 9.08 4.19 5.48
C GLN A 30 9.65 2.92 6.13
N ILE A 31 8.82 2.06 6.73
CA ILE A 31 9.30 0.83 7.39
C ILE A 31 10.07 -0.10 6.44
N LEU A 32 9.53 -0.36 5.25
CA LEU A 32 10.15 -1.25 4.28
C LEU A 32 10.07 -0.64 2.88
N HIS A 33 11.22 -0.26 2.33
CA HIS A 33 11.36 0.20 0.95
C HIS A 33 12.20 -0.79 0.15
N LEU A 34 11.63 -1.31 -0.93
CA LEU A 34 12.19 -2.35 -1.79
C LEU A 34 12.31 -1.78 -3.21
N HIS A 35 13.52 -1.37 -3.58
CA HIS A 35 13.81 -0.80 -4.89
C HIS A 35 14.61 -1.77 -5.75
N ALA A 36 14.15 -2.01 -6.98
CA ALA A 36 14.80 -2.91 -7.95
C ALA A 36 15.00 -4.35 -7.45
N CYS A 37 14.11 -4.85 -6.59
CA CYS A 37 14.21 -6.17 -5.98
C CYS A 37 13.54 -7.26 -6.85
N ASN A 38 14.24 -7.76 -7.86
CA ASN A 38 13.66 -8.75 -8.77
C ASN A 38 13.59 -10.16 -8.16
N GLY A 39 12.47 -10.86 -8.34
CA GLY A 39 12.29 -12.22 -7.81
C GLY A 39 12.03 -12.27 -6.30
N LEU A 40 11.66 -11.14 -5.68
CA LEU A 40 11.46 -11.03 -4.23
C LEU A 40 10.37 -11.98 -3.73
N GLN A 41 10.61 -12.62 -2.59
CA GLN A 41 9.60 -13.34 -1.82
C GLN A 41 9.56 -12.80 -0.39
N LEU A 42 8.48 -12.11 -0.04
CA LEU A 42 8.22 -11.58 1.29
C LEU A 42 7.04 -12.34 1.89
N SER A 43 7.24 -12.95 3.07
CA SER A 43 6.14 -13.61 3.76
C SER A 43 6.25 -13.54 5.28
N GLY A 44 5.10 -13.56 5.97
CA GLY A 44 5.06 -13.61 7.44
C GLY A 44 5.44 -12.30 8.16
N LEU A 45 5.55 -11.19 7.42
CA LEU A 45 5.86 -9.88 7.98
C LEU A 45 4.72 -9.40 8.89
N HIS A 46 5.08 -8.90 10.08
CA HIS A 46 4.16 -8.15 10.93
C HIS A 46 4.70 -6.72 11.11
N SER A 47 4.02 -5.75 10.51
CA SER A 47 4.43 -4.34 10.48
C SER A 47 3.40 -3.49 11.21
N ILE A 48 3.85 -2.68 12.17
CA ILE A 48 2.98 -1.93 13.08
C ILE A 48 3.42 -0.46 13.10
N ASP A 49 2.47 0.45 12.93
CA ASP A 49 2.60 1.90 13.15
C ASP A 49 3.72 2.56 12.33
N SER A 50 3.69 2.39 11.00
CA SER A 50 4.63 3.09 10.12
C SER A 50 4.37 4.59 10.11
N PRO A 51 5.38 5.48 10.11
CA PRO A 51 5.17 6.92 9.98
C PRO A 51 4.87 7.35 8.52
N ARG A 52 5.00 6.43 7.57
CA ARG A 52 4.57 6.55 6.16
C ARG A 52 3.91 5.23 5.73
N ALA A 53 3.98 4.85 4.46
CA ALA A 53 3.51 3.53 4.05
C ALA A 53 4.32 2.41 4.75
N HIS A 54 3.73 1.22 4.90
CA HIS A 54 4.40 0.08 5.57
C HIS A 54 5.36 -0.64 4.62
N ILE A 55 4.95 -0.83 3.36
CA ILE A 55 5.76 -1.45 2.31
C ILE A 55 5.70 -0.56 1.08
N SER A 56 6.86 -0.24 0.49
CA SER A 56 6.94 0.42 -0.81
C SER A 56 7.76 -0.44 -1.76
N LEU A 57 7.19 -0.75 -2.91
CA LEU A 57 7.86 -1.40 -4.04
C LEU A 57 8.11 -0.36 -5.12
N SER A 58 9.36 -0.23 -5.56
CA SER A 58 9.69 0.56 -6.75
C SER A 58 10.61 -0.20 -7.69
N SER A 59 10.41 0.00 -9.00
CA SER A 59 11.26 -0.57 -10.06
C SER A 59 11.43 -2.09 -9.98
N THR A 60 10.45 -2.80 -9.41
CA THR A 60 10.58 -4.20 -9.00
C THR A 60 9.86 -5.13 -9.97
N LYS A 61 10.49 -6.27 -10.32
CA LYS A 61 9.90 -7.28 -11.21
C LYS A 61 9.80 -8.65 -10.55
N GLY A 62 8.59 -9.23 -10.55
CA GLY A 62 8.39 -10.61 -10.08
C GLY A 62 8.48 -10.72 -8.57
N ALA A 63 7.65 -9.99 -7.82
CA ALA A 63 7.61 -10.07 -6.36
C ALA A 63 6.37 -10.84 -5.88
N LEU A 64 6.55 -11.71 -4.89
CA LEU A 64 5.48 -12.36 -4.15
C LEU A 64 5.49 -11.84 -2.70
N ILE A 65 4.41 -11.15 -2.32
CA ILE A 65 4.12 -10.75 -0.95
C ILE A 65 2.95 -11.60 -0.46
N SER A 66 3.13 -12.34 0.63
CA SER A 66 2.08 -13.23 1.12
C SER A 66 2.04 -13.35 2.63
N ASN A 67 0.86 -13.59 3.19
CA ASN A 67 0.71 -13.92 4.61
C ASN A 67 1.30 -12.85 5.55
N ILE A 68 1.10 -11.57 5.21
CA ILE A 68 1.55 -10.43 6.00
C ILE A 68 0.43 -9.85 6.87
N HIS A 69 0.81 -9.17 7.95
CA HIS A 69 -0.07 -8.44 8.86
C HIS A 69 0.44 -7.00 8.98
N ILE A 70 -0.36 -6.03 8.53
CA ILE A 70 -0.09 -4.60 8.68
C ILE A 70 -1.15 -3.99 9.59
N SER A 71 -0.72 -3.18 10.55
CA SER A 71 -1.63 -2.40 11.41
C SER A 71 -1.12 -0.98 11.67
N ALA A 72 -1.95 0.02 11.39
CA ALA A 72 -1.71 1.42 11.76
C ALA A 72 -2.90 1.95 12.59
N PRO A 73 -2.68 2.37 13.85
CA PRO A 73 -3.72 2.94 14.71
C PRO A 73 -4.07 4.39 14.34
N GLY A 74 -5.31 4.82 14.61
CA GLY A 74 -5.94 6.03 14.04
C GLY A 74 -5.39 7.41 14.47
N TYR A 75 -4.18 7.48 15.03
CA TYR A 75 -3.53 8.73 15.43
C TYR A 75 -2.31 9.10 14.58
N THR A 76 -1.81 8.19 13.75
CA THR A 76 -0.71 8.46 12.80
C THR A 76 -1.25 8.95 11.45
N ARG A 77 -0.48 9.78 10.73
CA ARG A 77 -0.88 10.32 9.42
C ARG A 77 -0.10 9.62 8.30
N ASN A 78 -0.76 9.34 7.16
CA ASN A 78 -0.17 8.94 5.87
C ASN A 78 0.45 7.53 5.79
N THR A 79 -0.33 6.49 6.09
CA THR A 79 0.15 5.11 6.18
C THR A 79 -0.48 4.18 5.16
N ASP A 80 -0.10 4.26 3.89
CA ASP A 80 -0.54 3.22 2.94
C ASP A 80 0.00 1.84 3.39
N GLY A 81 -0.78 0.79 3.23
CA GLY A 81 -0.32 -0.56 3.56
C GLY A 81 0.83 -0.96 2.63
N ILE A 82 0.54 -0.98 1.34
CA ILE A 82 1.51 -1.31 0.29
C ILE A 82 1.40 -0.28 -0.84
N ASP A 83 2.48 0.42 -1.14
CA ASP A 83 2.60 1.31 -2.31
C ASP A 83 3.44 0.60 -3.40
N ILE A 84 2.95 0.54 -4.63
CA ILE A 84 3.60 -0.12 -5.77
C ILE A 84 3.81 0.91 -6.88
N LYS A 85 5.05 1.19 -7.25
CA LYS A 85 5.38 2.14 -8.34
C LYS A 85 6.32 1.48 -9.35
N GLU A 86 6.12 1.77 -10.64
CA GLU A 86 7.03 1.33 -11.72
C GLU A 86 7.42 -0.16 -11.66
N SER A 87 6.48 -1.03 -11.26
CA SER A 87 6.77 -2.42 -10.92
C SER A 87 5.88 -3.39 -11.70
N SER A 88 6.38 -4.60 -11.98
CA SER A 88 5.63 -5.58 -12.78
C SER A 88 5.66 -7.00 -12.22
N TYR A 89 4.64 -7.79 -12.56
CA TYR A 89 4.50 -9.18 -12.10
C TYR A 89 4.49 -9.28 -10.56
N ILE A 90 3.67 -8.45 -9.93
CA ILE A 90 3.57 -8.40 -8.47
C ILE A 90 2.37 -9.23 -8.02
N GLN A 91 2.56 -10.10 -7.04
CA GLN A 91 1.52 -10.90 -6.43
C GLN A 91 1.43 -10.57 -4.95
N ILE A 92 0.27 -10.08 -4.50
CA ILE A 92 -0.05 -9.87 -3.09
C ILE A 92 -1.19 -10.82 -2.73
N ARG A 93 -0.98 -11.70 -1.75
CA ARG A 93 -2.02 -12.65 -1.37
C ARG A 93 -2.11 -13.00 0.11
N ASP A 94 -3.28 -13.49 0.50
CA ASP A 94 -3.53 -14.10 1.81
C ASP A 94 -3.08 -13.19 2.98
N SER A 95 -3.36 -11.89 2.89
CA SER A 95 -2.78 -10.88 3.77
C SER A 95 -3.85 -10.03 4.47
N TYR A 96 -3.50 -9.49 5.64
CA TYR A 96 -4.39 -8.69 6.47
C TYR A 96 -3.80 -7.30 6.70
N ILE A 97 -4.54 -6.26 6.31
CA ILE A 97 -4.12 -4.87 6.37
C ILE A 97 -5.21 -4.07 7.08
N ALA A 98 -4.86 -3.44 8.20
CA ALA A 98 -5.78 -2.65 9.02
C ALA A 98 -5.23 -1.25 9.27
N LEU A 99 -5.79 -0.24 8.60
CA LEU A 99 -5.26 1.13 8.57
C LEU A 99 -6.28 2.12 9.13
N ALA A 100 -6.43 2.14 10.46
CA ALA A 100 -7.45 2.96 11.11
C ALA A 100 -7.30 4.47 10.88
N THR A 101 -6.17 4.92 10.31
CA THR A 101 -5.89 6.29 9.90
C THR A 101 -6.67 6.71 8.65
N GLY A 102 -7.25 5.74 7.93
CA GLY A 102 -7.99 6.02 6.73
C GLY A 102 -7.18 5.88 5.44
N ASP A 103 -5.93 5.43 5.39
CA ASP A 103 -5.16 5.39 4.12
C ASP A 103 -5.40 4.14 3.24
N ASP A 104 -4.74 4.09 2.08
CA ASP A 104 -4.91 3.01 1.10
C ASP A 104 -4.30 1.69 1.60
N CYS A 105 -5.07 0.61 1.61
CA CYS A 105 -4.55 -0.74 1.89
C CYS A 105 -3.51 -1.18 0.85
N VAL A 106 -3.80 -0.94 -0.43
CA VAL A 106 -2.82 -1.07 -1.51
C VAL A 106 -3.02 0.07 -2.50
N ALA A 107 -1.96 0.82 -2.76
CA ALA A 107 -1.89 1.85 -3.77
C ALA A 107 -1.01 1.38 -4.95
N ILE A 108 -1.55 1.46 -6.16
CA ILE A 108 -0.83 1.12 -7.40
C ILE A 108 -0.57 2.41 -8.18
N GLY A 109 0.67 2.83 -8.23
CA GLY A 109 1.17 3.96 -9.00
C GLY A 109 1.46 3.65 -10.47
N GLY A 110 1.66 4.70 -11.25
CA GLY A 110 1.96 4.65 -12.68
C GLY A 110 3.20 3.81 -13.02
N GLY A 111 3.20 3.23 -14.22
CA GLY A 111 4.30 2.37 -14.70
C GLY A 111 4.22 0.95 -14.18
N SER A 112 3.14 0.61 -13.47
CA SER A 112 2.94 -0.71 -12.91
C SER A 112 2.05 -1.58 -13.81
N SER A 113 2.38 -2.85 -13.97
CA SER A 113 1.59 -3.78 -14.81
C SER A 113 1.64 -5.21 -14.28
N TYR A 114 0.64 -6.04 -14.61
CA TYR A 114 0.57 -7.43 -14.15
C TYR A 114 0.60 -7.54 -12.61
N ILE A 115 -0.37 -6.88 -11.97
CA ILE A 115 -0.49 -6.82 -10.51
C ILE A 115 -1.67 -7.67 -10.08
N ASN A 116 -1.42 -8.70 -9.28
CA ASN A 116 -2.47 -9.60 -8.80
C ASN A 116 -2.62 -9.50 -7.28
N ILE A 117 -3.81 -9.11 -6.82
CA ILE A 117 -4.17 -8.96 -5.40
C ILE A 117 -5.30 -9.93 -5.07
N THR A 118 -5.02 -10.96 -4.27
CA THR A 118 -6.00 -12.03 -3.97
C THR A 118 -6.11 -12.34 -2.49
N HIS A 119 -7.33 -12.59 -1.99
CA HIS A 119 -7.58 -12.92 -0.58
C HIS A 119 -6.94 -11.93 0.40
N VAL A 120 -7.05 -10.63 0.10
CA VAL A 120 -6.59 -9.57 1.00
C VAL A 120 -7.78 -9.04 1.79
N SER A 121 -7.62 -8.99 3.12
CA SER A 121 -8.57 -8.35 4.02
C SER A 121 -8.12 -6.93 4.33
N CYS A 122 -8.93 -5.95 3.96
CA CYS A 122 -8.69 -4.52 4.22
C CYS A 122 -9.68 -4.02 5.28
N ARG A 123 -9.18 -3.62 6.44
CA ARG A 123 -9.95 -3.14 7.60
C ARG A 123 -9.78 -1.62 7.73
N PRO A 124 -10.78 -0.93 8.32
CA PRO A 124 -11.23 0.41 7.89
C PRO A 124 -10.05 1.31 7.54
N GLY A 125 -10.10 1.85 6.31
CA GLY A 125 -9.10 2.64 5.59
C GLY A 125 -9.78 3.29 4.36
N HIS A 126 -9.02 3.83 3.40
CA HIS A 126 -9.54 4.30 2.10
C HIS A 126 -9.75 3.15 1.10
N GLY A 127 -9.26 1.94 1.41
CA GLY A 127 -9.45 0.76 0.58
C GLY A 127 -8.35 0.57 -0.45
N PHE A 128 -8.68 0.34 -1.72
CA PHE A 128 -7.70 0.07 -2.78
C PHE A 128 -7.66 1.20 -3.79
N SER A 129 -6.47 1.68 -4.14
CA SER A 129 -6.32 2.75 -5.12
C SER A 129 -5.43 2.36 -6.29
N VAL A 130 -5.83 2.83 -7.48
CA VAL A 130 -5.00 2.80 -8.69
C VAL A 130 -4.83 4.24 -9.14
N ARG A 131 -3.60 4.75 -9.12
CA ARG A 131 -3.22 6.06 -9.65
C ARG A 131 -2.25 5.89 -10.79
N SER A 132 -2.63 6.36 -11.97
CA SER A 132 -1.74 6.36 -13.14
C SER A 132 -1.18 7.77 -13.45
N LEU A 133 -1.45 8.73 -12.55
CA LEU A 133 -0.98 10.11 -12.63
C LEU A 133 0.39 10.22 -11.94
N GLY A 134 1.36 10.83 -12.63
CA GLY A 134 2.72 11.03 -12.12
C GLY A 134 2.73 11.76 -10.77
N ASP A 135 3.57 11.30 -9.86
CA ASP A 135 3.64 11.77 -8.47
C ASP A 135 4.59 12.97 -8.38
N LYS A 136 4.11 14.19 -8.69
CA LYS A 136 4.70 15.42 -8.14
C LYS A 136 3.62 16.45 -7.78
N GLY A 137 3.80 16.99 -6.58
CA GLY A 137 2.92 17.92 -5.91
C GLY A 137 2.68 19.22 -6.66
N ALA A 138 1.71 19.95 -6.12
CA ALA A 138 1.22 21.26 -6.52
C ALA A 138 2.24 22.14 -7.26
N HIS A 139 1.79 22.69 -8.40
CA HIS A 139 2.44 23.73 -9.18
C HIS A 139 3.79 23.37 -9.81
N GLU A 140 3.77 22.67 -10.94
CA GLU A 140 4.63 23.06 -12.06
C GLU A 140 4.10 22.48 -13.37
N ILE A 141 4.08 23.32 -14.41
CA ILE A 141 3.67 22.99 -15.77
C ILE A 141 4.74 22.07 -16.34
N VAL A 142 4.60 20.76 -16.15
CA VAL A 142 5.46 19.75 -16.76
C VAL A 142 4.53 18.76 -17.44
N GLU A 143 4.79 18.52 -18.73
CA GLU A 143 4.05 17.59 -19.57
C GLU A 143 3.59 16.36 -18.78
N GLU A 144 2.28 16.17 -18.70
CA GLU A 144 1.62 15.10 -17.97
C GLU A 144 2.08 13.77 -18.55
N ARG A 145 3.24 13.25 -18.10
CA ARG A 145 3.75 11.93 -18.45
C ARG A 145 2.85 10.91 -17.78
N SER A 146 1.72 10.67 -18.43
CA SER A 146 0.75 9.67 -18.06
C SER A 146 1.40 8.32 -18.26
N VAL A 147 1.51 7.56 -17.18
CA VAL A 147 2.14 6.24 -17.22
C VAL A 147 1.05 5.19 -17.09
N GLN A 148 1.01 4.24 -18.02
CA GLN A 148 -0.04 3.23 -18.07
C GLN A 148 -0.03 2.34 -16.81
N VAL A 149 -1.22 1.94 -16.39
CA VAL A 149 -1.42 0.81 -15.48
C VAL A 149 -2.26 -0.23 -16.21
N SER A 150 -1.79 -1.49 -16.26
CA SER A 150 -2.52 -2.56 -16.95
C SER A 150 -2.49 -3.88 -16.20
N ASP A 151 -3.47 -4.73 -16.49
CA ASP A 151 -3.49 -6.14 -16.04
C ASP A 151 -3.49 -6.25 -14.51
N VAL A 152 -4.45 -5.57 -13.88
CA VAL A 152 -4.63 -5.60 -12.43
C VAL A 152 -5.83 -6.47 -12.07
N SER A 153 -5.65 -7.46 -11.20
CA SER A 153 -6.75 -8.30 -10.72
C SER A 153 -6.95 -8.20 -9.21
N PHE A 154 -8.17 -7.89 -8.79
CA PHE A 154 -8.62 -7.95 -7.40
C PHE A 154 -9.54 -9.16 -7.24
N GLY A 155 -9.13 -10.14 -6.44
CA GLY A 155 -9.87 -11.39 -6.23
C GLY A 155 -10.15 -11.69 -4.77
N GLY A 156 -11.41 -11.87 -4.37
CA GLY A 156 -11.76 -12.30 -3.01
C GLY A 156 -11.39 -11.28 -1.93
N VAL A 157 -11.37 -9.99 -2.28
CA VAL A 157 -11.11 -8.88 -1.36
C VAL A 157 -12.29 -8.71 -0.41
N ARG A 158 -12.01 -8.57 0.89
CA ARG A 158 -13.05 -8.40 1.93
C ARG A 158 -12.68 -7.27 2.88
N GLY A 159 -13.66 -6.54 3.40
CA GLY A 159 -13.30 -5.45 4.28
C GLY A 159 -14.37 -4.44 4.64
N THR A 160 -13.92 -3.35 5.25
CA THR A 160 -14.70 -2.15 5.50
C THR A 160 -13.95 -0.91 5.02
N SER A 161 -14.65 0.10 4.50
CA SER A 161 -14.05 1.39 4.09
C SER A 161 -14.66 2.57 4.84
N SER A 162 -13.84 3.50 5.31
CA SER A 162 -14.31 4.76 5.93
C SER A 162 -14.47 5.89 4.90
N SER A 163 -13.95 5.72 3.69
CA SER A 163 -14.15 6.64 2.56
C SER A 163 -15.50 6.45 1.85
N GLN A 164 -15.89 7.46 1.07
CA GLN A 164 -16.99 7.37 0.12
C GLN A 164 -16.74 6.30 -0.95
N ASP A 165 -15.50 6.19 -1.44
CA ASP A 165 -15.09 5.20 -2.43
C ASP A 165 -14.15 4.16 -1.80
N ALA A 166 -14.61 2.91 -1.69
CA ALA A 166 -13.80 1.79 -1.17
C ALA A 166 -12.75 1.27 -2.17
N ILE A 167 -12.95 1.52 -3.46
CA ILE A 167 -11.99 1.23 -4.51
C ILE A 167 -11.98 2.44 -5.43
N LYS A 168 -10.82 3.08 -5.58
CA LYS A 168 -10.67 4.31 -6.36
C LYS A 168 -9.75 4.09 -7.56
N LEU A 169 -10.32 4.18 -8.76
CA LEU A 169 -9.57 4.11 -10.02
C LEU A 169 -9.36 5.54 -10.57
N SER A 170 -8.17 6.10 -10.34
CA SER A 170 -7.76 7.42 -10.82
C SER A 170 -6.77 7.28 -11.98
N CYS A 171 -7.30 6.84 -13.13
CA CYS A 171 -6.54 6.65 -14.36
C CYS A 171 -6.43 7.96 -15.15
N SER A 172 -5.32 8.13 -15.88
CA SER A 172 -5.10 9.25 -16.79
C SER A 172 -6.14 9.25 -17.90
N ARG A 173 -6.52 10.46 -18.33
CA ARG A 173 -7.43 10.66 -19.47
C ARG A 173 -6.75 10.40 -20.82
N THR A 174 -5.42 10.49 -20.88
CA THR A 174 -4.64 10.31 -22.11
C THR A 174 -4.09 8.90 -22.24
N VAL A 175 -3.72 8.27 -21.11
CA VAL A 175 -3.27 6.87 -21.04
C VAL A 175 -4.05 6.16 -19.93
N GLY A 176 -5.27 5.73 -20.27
CA GLY A 176 -6.17 5.06 -19.32
C GLY A 176 -5.64 3.72 -18.82
N CYS A 177 -6.18 3.25 -17.69
CA CYS A 177 -5.88 1.90 -17.22
C CYS A 177 -6.57 0.85 -18.10
N THR A 178 -5.91 -0.27 -18.34
CA THR A 178 -6.45 -1.35 -19.19
C THR A 178 -6.48 -2.68 -18.45
N ASN A 179 -7.46 -3.53 -18.77
CA ASN A 179 -7.58 -4.88 -18.21
C ASN A 179 -7.57 -4.93 -16.66
N ILE A 180 -8.43 -4.11 -16.04
CA ILE A 180 -8.66 -4.17 -14.59
C ILE A 180 -9.81 -5.16 -14.33
N ILE A 181 -9.52 -6.23 -13.60
CA ILE A 181 -10.47 -7.30 -13.29
C ILE A 181 -10.80 -7.26 -11.80
N MET A 182 -12.08 -7.29 -11.46
CA MET A 182 -12.56 -7.33 -10.08
C MET A 182 -13.53 -8.50 -9.90
N GLN A 183 -13.22 -9.43 -8.99
CA GLN A 183 -14.04 -10.60 -8.74
C GLN A 183 -14.15 -10.90 -7.24
N GLY A 184 -15.37 -11.14 -6.76
CA GLY A 184 -15.58 -11.53 -5.36
C GLY A 184 -15.18 -10.44 -4.36
N ILE A 185 -15.45 -9.17 -4.68
CA ILE A 185 -15.21 -8.03 -3.81
C ILE A 185 -16.37 -7.89 -2.83
N ASN A 186 -16.09 -7.91 -1.53
CA ASN A 186 -17.09 -7.71 -0.48
C ASN A 186 -16.61 -6.65 0.52
N ILE A 187 -16.95 -5.38 0.27
CA ILE A 187 -16.57 -4.27 1.15
C ILE A 187 -17.84 -3.59 1.67
N HIS A 188 -17.89 -3.37 2.98
CA HIS A 188 -18.97 -2.66 3.65
C HIS A 188 -18.52 -1.26 4.10
N PRO A 189 -19.43 -0.32 4.33
CA PRO A 189 -19.09 0.91 5.04
C PRO A 189 -18.52 0.56 6.43
N GLY A 190 -17.32 1.04 6.73
CA GLY A 190 -16.80 1.07 8.09
C GLY A 190 -17.53 2.19 8.83
N GLN A 191 -18.03 1.90 10.03
CA GLN A 191 -18.55 2.98 10.88
C GLN A 191 -17.43 3.99 11.07
N ALA A 192 -17.60 5.20 10.53
CA ALA A 192 -16.88 6.35 11.03
C ALA A 192 -17.25 6.44 12.51
N THR A 193 -16.31 6.14 13.39
CA THR A 193 -16.49 6.49 14.80
C THR A 193 -16.65 7.99 14.83
N VAL A 194 -17.90 8.43 14.98
CA VAL A 194 -18.25 9.81 15.29
C VAL A 194 -17.56 10.08 16.62
N ALA A 195 -16.46 10.83 16.57
CA ALA A 195 -15.85 11.43 17.75
C ALA A 195 -16.69 12.63 18.19
#